data_AF-A0A0C3PQ90-F1
#
_entry.id   AF-A0A0C3PQ90-F1
#
_cell.length_a   1.000
_cell.length_b   1.000
_cell.length_c   1.000
_cell.angle_alpha   90.00
_cell.angle_beta   90.00
_cell.angle_gamma   90.00
#
_symmetry.space_group_name_H-M   'P 1'
#
loop_
_entity.id
_entity.type
_entity.pdbx_description
1 polymer ?
#
loop_
_entity_poly.entity_id
_entity_poly.type
_entity_poly.pdbx_seq_one_letter_code
_entity_poly.pdbx_strand_id
1 'polypeptide(L)'
;MLPWIDGHLLPIRCLYLGFRAPRHLFAQSRVIATWVVILLRHPLLAARVIASPSDGSPFDTDYFAVRFSYTVPSSPREAIQQASALVEFQKDVSQDEIFDRYFNGKRPQGESRLSCLILTETSSNLERDQAEYSLCMCTPHFIGDSVSGQQLSNEFFTIIAGAESGHVRTTADLEQLAHKQWQA
;
A
#
# COMPACT_ATOMS: atom_id res chain seq x y z
N MET A 1 0.16 -9.06 24.85
CA MET A 1 -1.07 -9.71 24.35
C MET A 1 -2.06 -8.59 24.12
N LEU A 2 -2.10 -8.02 22.91
CA LEU A 2 -2.97 -6.87 22.62
C LEU A 2 -4.32 -7.40 22.12
N PRO A 3 -5.44 -7.10 22.81
CA PRO A 3 -6.71 -7.74 22.51
C PRO A 3 -7.40 -7.02 21.35
N TRP A 4 -8.15 -7.78 20.56
CA TRP A 4 -9.31 -7.25 19.87
C TRP A 4 -10.32 -6.86 20.95
N ILE A 5 -10.71 -5.59 20.99
CA ILE A 5 -11.73 -5.07 21.92
C ILE A 5 -12.79 -4.39 21.06
N ASP A 6 -14.02 -4.91 21.11
CA ASP A 6 -15.28 -4.19 20.87
C ASP A 6 -15.25 -3.12 19.77
N GLY A 7 -15.01 -3.51 18.51
CA GLY A 7 -15.10 -2.57 17.39
C GLY A 7 -14.05 -1.45 17.38
N HIS A 8 -13.02 -1.52 18.24
CA HIS A 8 -11.93 -0.56 18.29
C HIS A 8 -10.63 -1.13 17.71
N LEU A 9 -10.41 -0.77 16.45
CA LEU A 9 -9.15 -0.31 15.85
C LEU A 9 -7.84 -0.99 16.34
N LEU A 10 -7.41 -2.09 15.70
CA LEU A 10 -5.99 -2.50 15.72
C LEU A 10 -5.13 -1.28 15.32
N PRO A 11 -4.04 -0.93 16.01
CA PRO A 11 -3.27 0.26 15.66
C PRO A 11 -2.85 0.18 14.19
N ILE A 12 -3.27 1.17 13.38
CA ILE A 12 -2.78 1.35 12.01
C ILE A 12 -1.52 2.18 12.10
N ARG A 13 -0.54 1.81 11.30
CA ARG A 13 0.66 2.59 11.03
C ARG A 13 0.51 3.19 9.63
N CYS A 14 0.59 4.51 9.53
CA CYS A 14 0.85 5.18 8.24
C CYS A 14 2.26 5.75 8.27
N LEU A 15 3.06 5.41 7.26
CA LEU A 15 4.22 6.21 6.89
C LEU A 15 3.74 7.31 5.94
N TYR A 16 3.96 8.58 6.31
CA TYR A 16 3.61 9.74 5.49
C TYR A 16 4.87 10.44 4.99
N LEU A 17 4.89 10.76 3.69
CA LEU A 17 6.01 11.44 3.04
C LEU A 17 5.51 12.52 2.08
N GLY A 18 5.93 13.77 2.30
CA GLY A 18 5.73 14.87 1.37
C GLY A 18 6.96 15.05 0.46
N PHE A 19 6.76 15.24 -0.84
CA PHE A 19 7.85 15.46 -1.80
C PHE A 19 7.37 16.22 -3.04
N ARG A 20 8.34 16.71 -3.84
CA ARG A 20 8.11 17.32 -5.15
C ARG A 20 8.66 16.40 -6.23
N ALA A 21 7.89 16.18 -7.30
CA ALA A 21 8.32 15.36 -8.41
C ALA A 21 7.65 15.76 -9.74
N PRO A 22 8.26 15.39 -10.89
CA PRO A 22 7.59 15.47 -12.18
C PRO A 22 6.32 14.61 -12.23
N ARG A 23 5.26 15.10 -12.89
CA ARG A 23 3.99 14.36 -12.95
C ARG A 23 4.11 13.08 -13.74
N HIS A 24 4.91 13.08 -14.80
CA HIS A 24 5.12 11.88 -15.59
C HIS A 24 5.76 10.73 -14.78
N LEU A 25 6.54 11.02 -13.72
CA LEU A 25 7.14 9.97 -12.88
C LEU A 25 6.11 9.33 -11.94
N PHE A 26 5.09 10.09 -11.52
CA PHE A 26 4.03 9.66 -10.62
C PHE A 26 2.68 9.46 -11.33
N ALA A 27 2.70 9.27 -12.65
CA ALA A 27 1.53 8.86 -13.40
C ALA A 27 0.92 7.59 -12.79
N GLN A 28 -0.42 7.51 -12.74
CA GLN A 28 -1.12 6.45 -12.01
C GLN A 28 -0.67 5.03 -12.41
N SER A 29 -0.47 4.79 -13.71
CA SER A 29 0.00 3.50 -14.24
C SER A 29 1.38 3.11 -13.68
N ARG A 30 2.30 4.06 -13.52
CA ARG A 30 3.62 3.82 -12.94
C ARG A 30 3.56 3.50 -11.46
N VAL A 31 2.73 4.24 -10.73
CA VAL A 31 2.51 4.02 -9.29
C VAL A 31 1.91 2.64 -9.06
N ILE A 32 0.89 2.27 -9.84
CA ILE A 32 0.26 0.95 -9.79
C ILE A 32 1.29 -0.15 -10.15
N ALA A 33 2.02 -0.02 -11.25
CA ALA A 33 3.00 -1.04 -11.66
C ALA A 33 4.12 -1.21 -10.61
N THR A 34 4.57 -0.10 -10.01
CA THR A 34 5.53 -0.12 -8.89
C THR A 34 4.93 -0.84 -7.68
N TRP A 35 3.67 -0.53 -7.35
CA TRP A 35 2.98 -1.16 -6.22
C TRP A 35 2.77 -2.67 -6.45
N VAL A 36 2.51 -3.11 -7.69
CA VAL A 36 2.49 -4.55 -8.02
C VAL A 36 3.81 -5.22 -7.66
N VAL A 37 4.94 -4.63 -8.06
CA VAL A 37 6.27 -5.17 -7.73
C VAL A 37 6.45 -5.28 -6.22
N ILE A 38 6.09 -4.24 -5.48
CA ILE A 38 6.15 -4.24 -4.01
C ILE A 38 5.28 -5.35 -3.40
N LEU A 39 4.01 -5.48 -3.83
CA LEU A 39 3.10 -6.49 -3.28
C LEU A 39 3.55 -7.93 -3.60
N LEU A 40 4.17 -8.16 -4.76
CA LEU A 40 4.72 -9.47 -5.13
C LEU A 40 5.97 -9.81 -4.30
N ARG A 41 6.82 -8.82 -4.01
CA ARG A 41 8.02 -9.00 -3.17
C ARG A 41 7.70 -9.11 -1.68
N HIS A 42 6.59 -8.52 -1.25
CA HIS A 42 6.15 -8.47 0.14
C HIS A 42 4.72 -9.04 0.30
N PRO A 43 4.54 -10.38 0.18
CA PRO A 43 3.21 -11.01 0.15
C PRO A 43 2.30 -10.67 1.34
N LEU A 44 2.87 -10.37 2.52
CA LEU A 44 2.10 -9.98 3.69
C LEU A 44 1.30 -8.68 3.50
N LEU A 45 1.76 -7.76 2.63
CA LEU A 45 1.03 -6.54 2.30
C LEU A 45 -0.24 -6.81 1.49
N ALA A 46 -0.25 -7.90 0.71
CA ALA A 46 -1.39 -8.35 -0.09
C ALA A 46 -2.16 -9.52 0.54
N ALA A 47 -1.76 -9.96 1.73
CA ALA A 47 -2.45 -11.02 2.45
C ALA A 47 -3.76 -10.51 3.07
N ARG A 48 -4.55 -11.45 3.59
CA ARG A 48 -5.72 -11.21 4.45
C ARG A 48 -5.56 -11.96 5.77
N VAL A 49 -6.25 -11.50 6.80
CA VAL A 49 -6.36 -12.27 8.06
C VAL A 49 -7.46 -13.31 7.89
N ILE A 50 -7.17 -14.56 8.21
CA ILE A 50 -8.16 -15.60 8.39
C ILE A 50 -8.26 -15.87 9.89
N ALA A 51 -9.46 -15.66 10.44
CA ALA A 51 -9.79 -15.98 11.82
C ALA A 51 -10.96 -16.98 11.80
N SER A 52 -10.86 -18.07 12.56
CA SER A 52 -11.92 -19.06 12.64
C SER A 52 -12.92 -18.67 13.73
N PRO A 53 -14.23 -18.86 13.53
CA PRO A 53 -15.20 -18.69 14.60
C PRO A 53 -14.88 -19.60 15.78
N SER A 54 -15.09 -19.13 17.01
CA SER A 54 -14.86 -19.93 18.21
C SER A 54 -16.07 -19.88 19.14
N ASP A 55 -16.74 -21.03 19.27
CA ASP A 55 -17.77 -21.24 20.29
C ASP A 55 -17.09 -21.30 21.66
N GLY A 56 -17.07 -20.18 22.36
CA GLY A 56 -16.49 -20.06 23.72
C GLY A 56 -15.43 -18.97 23.88
N SER A 57 -15.01 -18.32 22.79
CA SER A 57 -14.27 -17.06 22.88
C SER A 57 -15.25 -15.93 23.18
N PRO A 58 -14.96 -15.01 24.13
CA PRO A 58 -15.80 -13.83 24.35
C PRO A 58 -15.83 -12.88 23.14
N PHE A 59 -15.03 -13.16 22.10
CA PHE A 59 -14.91 -12.36 20.88
C PHE A 59 -15.27 -13.15 19.61
N ASP A 60 -15.98 -14.28 19.74
CA ASP A 60 -16.40 -15.16 18.65
C ASP A 60 -15.27 -15.59 17.69
N THR A 61 -14.01 -15.51 18.15
CA THR A 61 -12.81 -15.69 17.33
C THR A 61 -11.79 -16.57 18.03
N ASP A 62 -11.29 -17.59 17.34
CA ASP A 62 -10.18 -18.44 17.79
C ASP A 62 -8.84 -17.75 17.47
N TYR A 63 -8.28 -17.06 18.46
CA TYR A 63 -6.99 -16.37 18.33
C TYR A 63 -5.81 -17.33 18.11
N PHE A 64 -5.92 -18.59 18.52
CA PHE A 64 -4.84 -19.56 18.31
C PHE A 64 -4.81 -20.09 16.88
N ALA A 65 -5.90 -19.94 16.13
CA ALA A 65 -6.02 -20.34 14.73
C ALA A 65 -5.88 -19.17 13.73
N VAL A 66 -5.63 -17.94 14.21
CA VAL A 66 -5.45 -16.78 13.34
C VAL A 66 -4.21 -16.95 12.48
N ARG A 67 -4.35 -16.73 11.18
CA ARG A 67 -3.26 -16.84 10.21
C ARG A 67 -3.39 -15.83 9.08
N PHE A 68 -2.25 -15.52 8.46
CA PHE A 68 -2.23 -14.78 7.20
C PHE A 68 -2.45 -15.74 6.04
N SER A 69 -3.32 -15.35 5.11
CA SER A 69 -3.52 -16.06 3.85
C SER A 69 -3.18 -15.12 2.71
N TYR A 70 -2.19 -15.49 1.91
CA TYR A 70 -1.89 -14.84 0.64
C TYR A 70 -2.29 -15.75 -0.52
N THR A 71 -2.81 -15.17 -1.59
CA THR A 71 -3.13 -15.89 -2.82
C THR A 71 -2.36 -15.21 -3.94
N VAL A 72 -1.41 -15.92 -4.52
CA VAL A 72 -0.64 -15.43 -5.67
C VAL A 72 -1.63 -15.12 -6.80
N PRO A 73 -1.55 -13.95 -7.46
CA PRO A 73 -2.39 -13.63 -8.60
C PRO A 73 -2.25 -14.68 -9.70
N SER A 74 -3.34 -15.08 -10.34
CA SER A 74 -3.34 -16.06 -11.43
C SER A 74 -2.78 -15.52 -12.75
N SER A 75 -2.66 -14.20 -12.87
CA SER A 75 -2.10 -13.52 -14.04
C SER A 75 -1.52 -12.15 -13.67
N PRO A 76 -0.62 -11.58 -14.51
CA PRO A 76 -0.14 -10.20 -14.35
C PRO A 76 -1.27 -9.17 -14.34
N ARG A 77 -2.33 -9.41 -15.12
CA ARG A 77 -3.51 -8.54 -15.16
C ARG A 77 -4.24 -8.55 -13.82
N GLU A 78 -4.39 -9.72 -13.21
CA GLU A 78 -4.98 -9.83 -11.88
C GLU A 78 -4.09 -9.13 -10.84
N ALA A 79 -2.76 -9.28 -10.91
CA ALA A 79 -1.84 -8.59 -10.01
C ALA A 79 -2.02 -7.06 -10.07
N ILE A 80 -2.14 -6.50 -11.29
CA ILE A 80 -2.44 -5.08 -11.50
C ILE A 80 -3.80 -4.71 -10.90
N GLN A 81 -4.84 -5.51 -11.13
CA GLN A 81 -6.18 -5.25 -10.59
C GLN A 81 -6.20 -5.25 -9.05
N GLN A 82 -5.54 -6.24 -8.42
CA GLN A 82 -5.41 -6.32 -6.98
C GLN A 82 -4.63 -5.11 -6.43
N ALA A 83 -3.51 -4.76 -7.05
CA ALA A 83 -2.73 -3.58 -6.66
C ALA A 83 -3.52 -2.28 -6.81
N SER A 84 -4.22 -2.07 -7.94
CA SER A 84 -5.07 -0.88 -8.15
C SER A 84 -6.16 -0.76 -7.09
N ALA A 85 -6.73 -1.88 -6.63
CA ALA A 85 -7.73 -1.86 -5.57
C ALA A 85 -7.15 -1.40 -4.21
N LEU A 86 -5.83 -1.51 -4.02
CA LEU A 86 -5.10 -1.09 -2.81
C LEU A 86 -4.42 0.28 -2.96
N VAL A 87 -4.66 1.00 -4.07
CA VAL A 87 -4.13 2.34 -4.31
C VAL A 87 -5.26 3.35 -4.36
N GLU A 88 -5.11 4.46 -3.65
CA GLU A 88 -6.02 5.60 -3.70
C GLU A 88 -5.29 6.82 -4.26
N PHE A 89 -5.84 7.39 -5.34
CA PHE A 89 -5.36 8.66 -5.89
C PHE A 89 -6.28 9.79 -5.46
N GLN A 90 -5.71 10.84 -4.89
CA GLN A 90 -6.44 11.98 -4.36
C GLN A 90 -5.86 13.29 -4.90
N LYS A 91 -6.65 14.36 -4.84
CA LYS A 91 -6.22 15.71 -5.21
C LYS A 91 -6.71 16.71 -4.19
N ASP A 92 -5.85 17.66 -3.85
CA ASP A 92 -6.15 18.79 -2.98
C ASP A 92 -6.71 18.39 -1.59
N VAL A 93 -6.33 17.20 -1.11
CA VAL A 93 -6.70 16.70 0.23
C VAL A 93 -5.58 17.03 1.21
N SER A 94 -5.94 17.59 2.36
CA SER A 94 -4.96 17.93 3.41
C SER A 94 -4.44 16.67 4.14
N GLN A 95 -3.24 16.78 4.70
CA GLN A 95 -2.67 15.72 5.55
C GLN A 95 -3.61 15.35 6.71
N ASP A 96 -4.18 16.35 7.37
CA ASP A 96 -5.06 16.14 8.53
C ASP A 96 -6.34 15.41 8.13
N GLU A 97 -6.88 15.69 6.95
CA GLU A 97 -8.05 14.97 6.43
C GLU A 97 -7.72 13.51 6.08
N ILE A 98 -6.54 13.25 5.52
CA ILE A 98 -6.06 11.87 5.27
C ILE A 98 -5.95 11.12 6.60
N PHE A 99 -5.33 11.74 7.61
CA PHE A 99 -5.19 11.12 8.91
C PHE A 99 -6.53 10.91 9.60
N ASP A 100 -7.41 11.91 9.61
CA ASP A 100 -8.74 11.76 10.19
C ASP A 100 -9.50 10.60 9.54
N ARG A 101 -9.48 10.50 8.21
CA ARG A 101 -10.15 9.40 7.49
C ARG A 101 -9.60 8.02 7.84
N TYR A 102 -8.29 7.88 8.03
CA TYR A 102 -7.65 6.58 8.25
C TYR A 102 -7.55 6.17 9.72
N PHE A 103 -7.39 7.12 10.63
CA PHE A 103 -7.31 6.87 12.06
C PHE A 103 -8.68 6.90 12.74
N ASN A 104 -9.57 7.82 12.32
CA ASN A 104 -10.86 8.07 12.96
C ASN A 104 -12.06 7.66 12.09
N GLY A 105 -11.90 7.58 10.77
CA GLY A 105 -12.97 7.21 9.84
C GLY A 105 -13.35 5.73 9.86
N LYS A 106 -14.47 5.40 9.20
CA LYS A 106 -14.87 4.01 8.95
C LYS A 106 -13.79 3.33 8.12
N ARG A 107 -13.03 2.43 8.74
CA ARG A 107 -11.84 1.84 8.10
C ARG A 107 -12.17 1.26 6.72
N PRO A 108 -11.47 1.70 5.66
CA PRO A 108 -11.53 1.02 4.37
C PRO A 108 -10.90 -0.39 4.44
N GLN A 109 -10.09 -0.64 5.46
CA GLN A 109 -9.32 -1.86 5.68
C GLN A 109 -10.03 -2.77 6.69
N GLY A 110 -10.95 -3.60 6.20
CA GLY A 110 -11.41 -4.79 6.92
C GLY A 110 -10.38 -5.92 6.87
N GLU A 111 -10.75 -7.11 7.37
CA GLU A 111 -9.92 -8.34 7.38
C GLU A 111 -9.30 -8.71 6.01
N SER A 112 -9.85 -8.16 4.93
CA SER A 112 -9.49 -8.40 3.53
C SER A 112 -8.37 -7.50 2.97
N ARG A 113 -7.92 -6.46 3.69
CA ARG A 113 -6.90 -5.51 3.19
C ARG A 113 -5.86 -5.15 4.25
N LEU A 114 -4.66 -5.70 4.13
CA LEU A 114 -3.55 -5.46 5.07
C LEU A 114 -2.62 -4.31 4.67
N SER A 115 -2.83 -3.69 3.52
CA SER A 115 -2.11 -2.48 3.13
C SER A 115 -2.98 -1.55 2.28
N CYS A 116 -2.59 -0.28 2.21
CA CYS A 116 -3.09 0.69 1.23
C CYS A 116 -1.98 1.70 0.92
N LEU A 117 -1.91 2.12 -0.34
CA LEU A 117 -1.05 3.22 -0.80
C LEU A 117 -1.94 4.40 -1.20
N ILE A 118 -1.72 5.55 -0.59
CA ILE A 118 -2.45 6.78 -0.92
C ILE A 118 -1.46 7.74 -1.54
N LEU A 119 -1.77 8.26 -2.72
CA LEU A 119 -1.01 9.32 -3.36
C LEU A 119 -1.93 10.52 -3.59
N THR A 120 -1.59 11.64 -2.96
CA THR A 120 -2.32 12.90 -3.10
C THR A 120 -1.47 13.93 -3.83
N GLU A 121 -2.02 14.55 -4.87
CA GLU A 121 -1.43 15.73 -5.53
C GLU A 121 -2.02 16.99 -4.87
N THR A 122 -1.23 17.80 -4.15
CA THR A 122 -1.74 18.91 -3.31
C THR A 122 -1.54 20.30 -3.89
N SER A 123 -0.56 20.45 -4.79
CA SER A 123 -0.28 21.71 -5.47
C SER A 123 0.29 21.42 -6.83
N SER A 124 -0.36 21.98 -7.83
CA SER A 124 -0.11 21.68 -9.23
C SER A 124 0.16 23.00 -9.95
N ASN A 125 1.43 23.27 -10.29
CA ASN A 125 1.74 24.29 -11.29
C ASN A 125 1.56 23.63 -12.66
N LEU A 126 0.53 23.98 -13.42
CA LEU A 126 0.24 23.33 -14.71
C LEU A 126 1.27 23.69 -15.80
N GLU A 127 2.01 24.79 -15.62
CA GLU A 127 3.01 25.26 -16.60
C GLU A 127 4.35 24.54 -16.49
N ARG A 128 4.63 23.91 -15.33
CA ARG A 128 5.81 23.09 -15.12
C ARG A 128 5.38 21.66 -14.89
N ASP A 129 6.06 20.70 -15.48
CA ASP A 129 5.85 19.29 -15.17
C ASP A 129 6.44 18.96 -13.78
N GLN A 130 5.82 19.53 -12.75
CA GLN A 130 6.16 19.44 -11.34
C GLN A 130 4.89 19.58 -10.52
N ALA A 131 4.74 18.72 -9.52
CA ALA A 131 3.68 18.83 -8.52
C ALA A 131 4.21 18.46 -7.13
N GLU A 132 3.51 18.95 -6.12
CA GLU A 132 3.68 18.50 -4.74
C GLU A 132 2.79 17.28 -4.50
N TYR A 133 3.40 16.25 -3.94
CA TYR A 133 2.75 15.01 -3.60
C TYR A 133 2.88 14.73 -2.11
N SER A 134 1.86 14.05 -1.58
CA SER A 134 2.00 13.27 -0.36
C SER A 134 1.72 11.80 -0.63
N LEU A 135 2.58 10.94 -0.09
CA LEU A 135 2.47 9.49 -0.15
C LEU A 135 2.25 8.97 1.26
N CYS A 136 1.15 8.23 1.46
CA CYS A 136 0.90 7.51 2.70
C CYS A 136 0.84 6.00 2.43
N MET A 137 1.66 5.24 3.16
CA MET A 137 1.61 3.78 3.16
C MET A 137 1.01 3.32 4.48
N CYS A 138 -0.22 2.79 4.42
CA CYS A 138 -0.98 2.33 5.57
C CYS A 138 -0.87 0.82 5.73
N THR A 139 -0.49 0.34 6.92
CA THR A 139 -0.50 -1.09 7.29
C THR A 139 -0.96 -1.27 8.73
N PRO A 140 -1.56 -2.41 9.11
CA PRO A 140 -1.72 -2.77 10.52
C PRO A 140 -0.37 -2.89 11.22
N HIS A 141 -0.29 -2.48 12.49
CA HIS A 141 0.98 -2.45 13.24
C HIS A 141 1.68 -3.81 13.35
N PHE A 142 0.96 -4.94 13.21
CA PHE A 142 1.55 -6.27 13.29
C PHE A 142 2.24 -6.71 11.98
N ILE A 143 2.09 -5.97 10.87
CA ILE A 143 2.73 -6.28 9.58
C ILE A 143 4.18 -5.81 9.54
N GLY A 144 4.55 -4.81 10.35
CA GLY A 144 5.91 -4.29 10.36
C GLY A 144 6.16 -3.20 11.40
N ASP A 145 7.42 -2.82 11.52
CA ASP A 145 7.90 -1.76 12.40
C ASP A 145 8.15 -0.45 11.63
N SER A 146 8.76 0.55 12.29
CA SER A 146 9.06 1.83 11.64
C SER A 146 10.19 1.71 10.61
N VAL A 147 11.11 0.78 10.83
CA VAL A 147 12.26 0.53 9.95
C VAL A 147 11.77 -0.16 8.67
N SER A 148 10.92 -1.17 8.78
CA SER A 148 10.35 -1.86 7.61
C SER A 148 9.50 -0.92 6.75
N GLY A 149 8.75 0.00 7.37
CA GLY A 149 8.02 1.04 6.64
C GLY A 149 8.95 1.95 5.84
N GLN A 150 10.05 2.41 6.45
CA GLN A 150 11.04 3.26 5.77
C GLN A 150 11.76 2.51 4.64
N GLN A 151 12.12 1.24 4.85
CA GLN A 151 12.70 0.39 3.81
C GLN A 151 11.76 0.19 2.63
N LEU A 152 10.48 -0.08 2.90
CA LEU A 152 9.43 -0.22 1.89
C LEU A 152 9.28 1.04 1.03
N SER A 153 9.29 2.21 1.67
CA SER A 153 9.28 3.49 0.97
C SER A 153 10.52 3.68 0.09
N ASN A 154 11.72 3.43 0.63
CA ASN A 154 12.95 3.57 -0.14
C ASN A 154 12.97 2.64 -1.36
N GLU A 155 12.46 1.42 -1.20
CA GLU A 155 12.30 0.48 -2.30
C GLU A 155 11.32 1.02 -3.35
N PHE A 156 10.16 1.52 -2.92
CA PHE A 156 9.18 2.15 -3.82
C PHE A 156 9.80 3.28 -4.64
N PHE A 157 10.50 4.22 -3.99
CA PHE A 157 11.15 5.34 -4.69
C PHE A 157 12.28 4.87 -5.62
N THR A 158 13.04 3.85 -5.20
CA THR A 158 14.10 3.26 -6.03
C THR A 158 13.53 2.63 -7.30
N ILE A 159 12.43 1.88 -7.17
CA ILE A 159 11.75 1.24 -8.29
C ILE A 159 11.17 2.28 -9.25
N ILE A 160 10.40 3.24 -8.74
CA ILE A 160 9.68 4.22 -9.58
C ILE A 160 10.61 5.22 -10.26
N ALA A 161 11.73 5.58 -9.61
CA ALA A 161 12.74 6.45 -10.19
C ALA A 161 13.66 5.72 -11.20
N GLY A 162 13.78 4.39 -11.10
CA GLY A 162 14.65 3.59 -11.97
C GLY A 162 16.14 3.68 -11.59
N ALA A 163 16.45 3.95 -10.31
CA ALA A 163 17.81 4.26 -9.87
C ALA A 163 18.82 3.10 -10.06
N GLU A 164 18.37 1.85 -10.13
CA GLU A 164 19.25 0.69 -10.29
C GLU A 164 19.90 0.57 -11.69
N SER A 165 19.30 1.18 -12.72
CA SER A 165 19.70 0.99 -14.13
C SER A 165 20.41 2.20 -14.77
N GLY A 166 20.57 3.31 -14.03
CA GLY A 166 21.14 4.56 -14.57
C GLY A 166 20.29 5.25 -15.65
N HIS A 167 19.14 4.67 -16.02
CA HIS A 167 18.17 5.16 -17.00
C HIS A 167 16.82 5.32 -16.30
N VAL A 168 16.12 6.41 -16.61
CA VAL A 168 14.75 6.64 -16.13
C VAL A 168 13.85 5.55 -16.73
N ARG A 169 13.30 4.67 -15.89
CA ARG A 169 12.38 3.62 -16.32
C ARG A 169 11.13 4.26 -16.94
N THR A 170 10.72 3.80 -18.10
CA THR A 170 9.42 4.11 -18.70
C THR A 170 8.30 3.35 -17.97
N THR A 171 7.03 3.68 -18.28
CA THR A 171 5.90 2.90 -17.74
C THR A 171 5.95 1.44 -18.21
N ALA A 172 6.32 1.20 -19.46
CA ALA A 172 6.47 -0.14 -20.01
C ALA A 172 7.57 -0.95 -19.28
N ASP A 173 8.67 -0.31 -18.88
CA ASP A 173 9.72 -0.97 -18.10
C ASP A 173 9.22 -1.42 -16.72
N LEU A 174 8.38 -0.60 -16.07
CA LEU A 174 7.78 -0.95 -14.78
C LEU A 174 6.74 -2.07 -14.91
N GLU A 175 5.92 -2.03 -15.95
CA GLU A 175 4.97 -3.11 -16.26
C GLU A 175 5.69 -4.42 -16.60
N GLN A 176 6.78 -4.35 -17.36
CA GLN A 176 7.62 -5.51 -17.65
C GLN A 176 8.31 -6.03 -16.38
N LEU A 177 8.76 -5.14 -15.48
CA LEU A 177 9.32 -5.54 -14.19
C LEU A 177 8.27 -6.26 -13.34
N ALA A 178 7.05 -5.72 -13.25
CA ALA A 178 5.93 -6.36 -12.57
C ALA A 178 5.62 -7.75 -13.16
N HIS A 179 5.62 -7.87 -14.48
CA HIS A 179 5.43 -9.14 -15.17
C HIS A 179 6.53 -10.17 -14.81
N LYS A 180 7.80 -9.75 -14.84
CA LYS A 180 8.93 -10.62 -14.48
C LYS A 180 8.86 -11.07 -13.02
N GLN A 181 8.48 -10.18 -12.11
CA GLN A 181 8.33 -10.51 -10.68
C GLN A 181 7.19 -11.49 -10.45
N TRP A 182 6.12 -11.44 -11.24
CA TRP A 182 5.03 -12.40 -11.14
C TRP A 182 5.43 -13.82 -11.60
N GLN A 183 6.41 -13.92 -12.51
CA GLN A 183 6.91 -15.21 -13.02
C GLN A 183 7.98 -15.87 -12.15
N ALA A 184 8.58 -15.12 -11.22
CA ALA A 184 9.70 -15.56 -10.39
C ALA A 184 9.23 -16.41 -9.22
#